data_AF-A0A661UXE6-F1
#
_entry.id   AF-A0A661UXE6-F1
#
_cell.length_a   1.000
_cell.length_b   1.000
_cell.length_c   1.000
_cell.angle_alpha   90.00
_cell.angle_beta   90.00
_cell.angle_gamma   90.00
#
_symmetry.space_group_name_H-M   'P 1'
#
loop_
_entity.id
_entity.type
_entity.pdbx_description
1 polymer ?
#
loop_
_entity_poly.entity_id
_entity_poly.type
_entity_poly.pdbx_seq_one_letter_code
_entity_poly.pdbx_strand_id
1 'polypeptide(L)' 'MSGERQTEEAAERLLREAGALLEGHVQLSSGRHSGVYVEKFRLLERPPQTGALCRMIADWARELSPQVVAGP' A
#
# COMPACT_ATOMS: atom_id res chain seq x y z
N MET A 1 -0.61 15.41 11.45
CA MET A 1 -1.71 16.10 10.72
C MET A 1 -1.38 16.41 9.25
N SER A 2 -0.50 17.34 8.89
CA SER A 2 -0.23 17.64 7.46
C SER A 2 0.73 16.64 6.78
N GLY A 3 1.72 16.11 7.50
CA GLY A 3 2.67 15.13 6.94
C GLY A 3 2.05 13.75 6.64
N GLU A 4 1.16 13.26 7.50
CA GLU A 4 0.50 11.95 7.30
C GLU A 4 -0.38 11.94 6.05
N ARG A 5 -1.18 13.00 5.85
CA ARG A 5 -2.03 13.13 4.65
C ARG A 5 -1.22 13.15 3.36
N GLN A 6 -0.06 13.80 3.36
CA GLN A 6 0.83 13.81 2.20
C GLN A 6 1.42 12.42 1.90
N THR A 7 1.75 11.65 2.94
CA THR A 7 2.20 10.26 2.82
C THR A 7 1.10 9.36 2.27
N GLU A 8 -0.14 9.50 2.77
CA GLU A 8 -1.31 8.75 2.28
C GLU A 8 -1.60 9.05 0.79
N GLU A 9 -1.64 10.33 0.41
CA GLU A 9 -1.85 10.76 -0.98
C GLU A 9 -0.74 10.24 -1.92
N ALA A 10 0.51 10.24 -1.45
CA ALA A 10 1.63 9.69 -2.20
C ALA A 10 1.54 8.16 -2.37
N ALA A 11 1.13 7.44 -1.32
CA ALA A 11 0.94 6.00 -1.37
C ALA A 11 -0.20 5.62 -2.33
N GLU A 12 -1.33 6.33 -2.26
CA GLU A 12 -2.46 6.12 -3.16
C GLU A 12 -2.06 6.34 -4.62
N ARG A 13 -1.33 7.42 -4.91
CA ARG A 13 -0.83 7.70 -6.26
C ARG A 13 0.04 6.54 -6.79
N LEU A 14 0.96 6.02 -5.99
CA LEU A 14 1.82 4.90 -6.38
C LEU A 14 1.00 3.63 -6.67
N LEU A 15 -0.05 3.36 -5.89
CA LEU A 15 -0.95 2.24 -6.12
C LEU A 15 -1.76 2.41 -7.42
N ARG A 16 -2.24 3.62 -7.71
CA ARG A 16 -2.94 3.95 -8.96
C ARG A 16 -2.02 3.79 -10.18
N GLU A 17 -0.79 4.33 -10.11
CA GLU A 17 0.22 4.21 -11.17
C GLU A 17 0.62 2.76 -11.44
N ALA A 18 0.66 1.92 -10.40
CA ALA A 18 0.91 0.48 -10.53
C ALA A 18 -0.30 -0.30 -11.07
N GLY A 19 -1.47 0.34 -11.22
CA GLY A 19 -2.73 -0.33 -11.57
C GLY A 19 -3.25 -1.25 -10.46
N ALA A 20 -2.75 -1.07 -9.22
CA ALA A 20 -3.02 -1.90 -8.06
C ALA A 20 -4.22 -1.40 -7.25
N LEU A 21 -4.66 -0.15 -7.42
CA LEU A 21 -5.91 0.33 -6.82
C LEU A 21 -7.07 0.14 -7.81
N LEU A 22 -7.98 -0.78 -7.48
CA LEU A 22 -9.19 -1.05 -8.25
C LEU A 22 -10.38 -0.35 -7.59
N GLU A 23 -11.24 0.26 -8.41
CA GLU A 23 -12.47 0.92 -7.98
C GLU A 23 -13.68 0.17 -8.53
N GLY A 24 -14.74 0.07 -7.73
CA GLY A 24 -15.97 -0.64 -8.06
C GLY A 24 -16.58 -1.33 -6.84
N HIS A 25 -17.52 -2.24 -7.06
CA HIS A 25 -18.12 -3.00 -5.97
C HIS A 25 -17.41 -4.34 -5.82
N VAL A 26 -16.58 -4.46 -4.78
CA VAL A 26 -15.84 -5.70 -4.47
C VAL A 26 -16.34 -6.31 -3.17
N GLN A 27 -16.67 -7.61 -3.21
CA GLN A 27 -16.88 -8.39 -1.98
C GLN A 27 -15.52 -8.92 -1.50
N LEU A 28 -15.13 -8.50 -0.30
CA LEU A 28 -13.87 -8.90 0.34
C LEU A 28 -13.98 -10.32 0.90
N SER A 29 -12.83 -10.95 1.19
CA SER A 29 -12.77 -12.29 1.80
C SER A 29 -13.46 -12.39 3.17
N SER A 30 -13.68 -11.25 3.85
CA SER A 30 -14.48 -11.16 5.08
C SER A 30 -16.00 -11.17 4.86
N GLY A 31 -16.46 -11.19 3.61
CA GLY A 31 -17.87 -11.02 3.22
C GLY A 31 -18.34 -9.57 3.16
N ARG A 32 -17.53 -8.61 3.61
CA ARG A 32 -17.84 -7.16 3.55
C ARG A 32 -17.70 -6.63 2.13
N HIS A 33 -18.46 -5.59 1.80
CA HIS A 33 -18.38 -4.92 0.51
C HIS A 33 -17.53 -3.65 0.62
N SER A 34 -16.72 -3.38 -0.39
CA SER A 34 -15.86 -2.20 -0.49
C SER A 34 -16.00 -1.55 -1.87
N GLY A 35 -15.89 -0.22 -1.90
CA GLY A 35 -15.79 0.58 -3.12
C GLY A 35 -14.40 0.51 -3.79
N VAL A 36 -13.41 -0.01 -3.06
CA VAL A 36 -12.01 -0.09 -3.48
C VAL A 36 -11.38 -1.42 -3.08
N TYR A 37 -10.40 -1.87 -3.86
CA TYR A 37 -9.59 -3.05 -3.55
C TYR A 37 -8.14 -2.84 -4.01
N VAL A 38 -7.18 -3.26 -3.18
CA VAL A 38 -5.75 -3.20 -3.51
C VAL A 38 -5.30 -4.57 -4.02
N GLU A 39 -5.10 -4.68 -5.33
CA GLU A 39 -4.55 -5.86 -5.98
C GLU A 39 -3.02 -5.86 -5.90
N LYS A 40 -2.50 -6.37 -4.78
CA LYS A 40 -1.07 -6.34 -4.47
C LYS A 40 -0.19 -7.02 -5.52
N PHE A 41 -0.70 -8.02 -6.26
CA PHE A 41 0.11 -8.67 -7.29
C PHE A 41 0.47 -7.71 -8.43
N ARG A 42 -0.44 -6.81 -8.82
CA ARG A 42 -0.15 -5.75 -9.81
C ARG A 42 0.89 -4.76 -9.31
N LEU A 43 0.91 -4.48 -8.01
CA LEU A 43 1.98 -3.66 -7.42
C LEU A 43 3.33 -4.37 -7.52
N LEU A 44 3.39 -5.65 -7.14
CA LEU A 44 4.64 -6.44 -7.12
C LEU A 44 5.26 -6.62 -8.52
N GLU A 45 4.46 -6.56 -9.58
CA GLU A 45 4.94 -6.51 -10.97
C GLU A 45 5.69 -5.21 -11.32
N ARG A 46 5.66 -4.20 -10.45
CA ARG A 46 6.22 -2.86 -10.64
C ARG A 46 7.29 -2.56 -9.58
N PRO A 47 8.55 -2.96 -9.78
CA PRO A 47 9.61 -2.80 -8.80
C PRO A 47 9.85 -1.35 -8.32
N PRO A 48 9.80 -0.31 -9.17
CA PRO A 48 10.01 1.06 -8.71
C PRO A 48 8.96 1.53 -7.70
N GLN A 49 7.68 1.28 -7.99
CA GLN A 49 6.54 1.61 -7.13
C GLN A 49 6.53 0.77 -5.85
N THR A 50 6.78 -0.54 -5.97
CA THR A 50 6.92 -1.44 -4.82
C THR A 50 8.00 -0.94 -3.88
N GLY A 51 9.20 -0.65 -4.40
CA GLY A 51 10.30 -0.12 -3.59
C GLY A 51 9.97 1.22 -2.94
N ALA A 52 9.23 2.10 -3.62
CA ALA A 52 8.79 3.38 -3.06
C ALA A 52 7.83 3.18 -1.87
N LEU A 53 6.81 2.34 -2.01
CA LEU A 53 5.89 2.01 -0.92
C LEU A 53 6.60 1.29 0.24
N CYS A 54 7.50 0.35 -0.05
CA CYS A 54 8.29 -0.32 0.99
C CYS A 54 9.17 0.65 1.77
N ARG A 55 9.76 1.67 1.12
CA ARG A 55 10.50 2.73 1.82
C ARG A 55 9.60 3.52 2.76
N MET A 56 8.38 3.85 2.35
CA MET A 56 7.43 4.56 3.22
C MET A 56 7.06 3.72 4.45
N ILE A 57 6.85 2.41 4.29
CA ILE A 57 6.63 1.48 5.42
C ILE A 57 7.86 1.41 6.32
N ALA A 58 9.05 1.29 5.75
CA ALA A 58 10.30 1.26 6.51
C ALA A 58 10.51 2.56 7.30
N ASP A 59 10.20 3.71 6.70
CA ASP A 59 10.30 5.03 7.32
C ASP A 59 9.37 5.17 8.52
N TRP A 60 8.11 4.75 8.37
CA TRP A 60 7.16 4.66 9.48
C TRP A 60 7.65 3.73 10.59
N ALA A 61 8.23 2.58 10.22
CA ALA A 61 8.71 1.58 11.17
C ALA A 61 10.04 1.94 11.84
N ARG A 62 10.75 3.00 11.42
CA ARG A 62 12.09 3.35 11.98
C ARG A 62 12.06 3.50 13.49
N GLU A 63 11.02 4.11 14.04
CA GLU A 63 10.88 4.34 15.48
C GLU A 63 10.70 3.03 16.27
N LEU A 64 10.20 1.98 15.62
CA LEU A 64 10.02 0.66 16.23
C LEU A 64 11.34 -0.11 16.37
N SER A 65 12.40 0.33 15.69
CA SER A 65 13.73 -0.30 15.67
C SER A 65 13.67 -1.85 15.50
N PRO A 66 12.99 -2.36 14.46
CA PRO A 66 12.78 -3.80 14.31
C PRO A 66 14.10 -4.52 14.04
N GLN A 67 14.30 -5.65 14.71
CA GLN A 67 15.47 -6.52 14.49
C GLN A 67 15.20 -7.57 13.41
N VAL A 68 13.93 -7.92 13.19
CA VAL A 68 13.49 -8.94 12.24
C VAL A 68 12.20 -8.47 11.57
N VAL A 69 12.07 -8.75 10.27
CA VAL A 69 10.84 -8.58 9.50
C VAL A 69 10.39 -9.98 9.06
N ALA A 70 9.13 -10.32 9.33
CA ALA A 70 8.52 -11.60 8.93
C ALA A 70 7.36 -11.33 7.97
N GLY A 71 7.31 -12.08 6.88
CA GLY A 71 6.19 -12.09 5.92
C GLY A 71 5.51 -13.47 5.92
N PRO A 72 4.16 -13.53 5.84
CA PRO A 72 3.43 -14.77 5.65
C PRO A 72 3.51 -15.30 4.21
#